data_AF-A0A2E5GS34-F1
#
_entry.id   AF-A0A2E5GS34-F1
#
_cell.length_a   1.000
_cell.length_b   1.000
_cell.length_c   1.000
_cell.angle_alpha   90.00
_cell.angle_beta   90.00
_cell.angle_gamma   90.00
#
_symmetry.space_group_name_H-M   'P 1'
#
loop_
_entity.id
_entity.type
_entity.pdbx_description
1 polymer ?
#
loop_
_entity_poly.entity_id
_entity_poly.type
_entity_poly.pdbx_seq_one_letter_code
_entity_poly.pdbx_strand_id
1 'polypeptide(L)'
;MLDADFTVHLNQNFSFSIKQAPPLSGGDINAVFLLTTDQGNFVIKINDAQRFPEMFYLEKLGLESLAQSKSFITPKVLDVGMFETKSYLLLEHIESGKPSVDFDEIFAQNLAKMHQTTSAFGFQKDNYIGSLPQYNTEEASAADFYIKQRLMPQFKMAADRGFAFEDVDLLYKSIPDLIPDEPAALIHGDLWGGNFMVNSDGNPVLIDPATCYAPREMDLAMMRLFGGFNQNIFDKYHEVFPLCEGWKARIKLWQLYYILVHVNLFGGHYYNTANSILKTYI
;
A
#
# COMPACT_ATOMS: atom_id res chain seq x y z
N MET A 1 22.95 13.08 -1.08
CA MET A 1 23.25 13.36 0.34
C MET A 1 22.11 14.18 0.91
N LEU A 2 21.86 14.06 2.21
CA LEU A 2 20.86 14.89 2.87
C LEU A 2 21.28 16.37 2.81
N ASP A 3 20.30 17.25 2.64
CA ASP A 3 20.53 18.69 2.59
C ASP A 3 21.10 19.22 3.92
N ALA A 4 22.04 20.17 3.87
CA ALA A 4 22.78 20.62 5.05
C ALA A 4 21.90 21.39 6.03
N ASP A 5 21.08 22.31 5.53
CA ASP A 5 20.15 23.09 6.35
C ASP A 5 19.08 22.19 6.95
N PHE A 6 18.59 21.21 6.17
CA PHE A 6 17.67 20.21 6.69
C PHE A 6 18.31 19.32 7.77
N THR A 7 19.59 18.97 7.64
CA THR A 7 20.32 18.21 8.68
C THR A 7 20.44 19.01 9.97
N VAL A 8 20.70 20.33 9.88
CA VAL A 8 20.71 21.23 11.04
C VAL A 8 19.32 21.29 11.68
N HIS A 9 18.26 21.42 10.88
CA HIS A 9 16.88 21.39 11.37
C HIS A 9 16.57 20.11 12.15
N LEU A 10 16.94 18.93 11.63
CA LEU A 10 16.72 17.66 12.33
C LEU A 10 17.50 17.60 13.65
N ASN A 11 18.78 17.96 13.67
CA ASN A 11 19.59 17.95 14.90
C ASN A 11 19.09 18.94 15.97
N GLN A 12 18.37 19.99 15.59
CA GLN A 12 17.79 20.97 16.53
C GLN A 12 16.44 20.52 17.10
N ASN A 13 15.63 19.82 16.30
CA ASN A 13 14.28 19.42 16.69
C ASN A 13 14.22 18.03 17.36
N PHE A 14 15.23 17.19 17.13
CA PHE A 14 15.33 15.87 17.72
C PHE A 14 16.51 15.76 18.68
N SER A 15 16.36 14.94 19.73
CA SER A 15 17.41 14.70 20.73
C SER A 15 18.48 13.71 20.24
N PHE A 16 18.87 13.79 18.97
CA PHE A 16 19.94 12.99 18.38
C PHE A 16 20.84 13.84 17.48
N SER A 17 22.07 13.40 17.29
CA SER A 17 23.03 13.97 16.35
C SER A 17 23.26 13.02 15.18
N ILE A 18 22.95 13.47 13.96
CA ILE A 18 23.17 12.71 12.72
C ILE A 18 24.67 12.62 12.43
N LYS A 19 25.19 11.39 12.34
CA LYS A 19 26.57 11.08 11.98
C LYS A 19 26.71 10.81 10.48
N GLN A 20 25.76 10.06 9.92
CA GLN A 20 25.71 9.70 8.51
C GLN A 20 24.25 9.60 8.04
N ALA A 21 24.02 9.88 6.77
CA ALA A 21 22.72 9.78 6.12
C ALA A 21 22.84 9.19 4.70
N PRO A 22 23.28 7.92 4.54
CA PRO A 22 23.29 7.29 3.22
C PRO A 22 21.87 7.11 2.68
N PRO A 23 21.67 7.25 1.35
CA PRO A 23 20.38 6.94 0.73
C PRO A 23 20.10 5.44 0.84
N LEU A 24 18.83 5.11 1.05
CA LEU A 24 18.29 3.76 0.88
C LEU A 24 17.67 3.63 -0.51
N SER A 25 17.85 2.48 -1.14
CA SER A 25 17.20 2.14 -2.41
C SER A 25 15.74 1.71 -2.18
N GLY A 26 14.87 1.92 -3.16
CA GLY A 26 13.47 1.44 -3.14
C GLY A 26 12.40 2.53 -3.16
N GLY A 27 12.76 3.80 -2.97
CA GLY A 27 11.83 4.92 -3.12
C GLY A 27 11.72 5.38 -4.58
N ASP A 28 10.65 5.02 -5.28
CA ASP A 28 10.41 5.50 -6.65
C ASP A 28 9.95 6.97 -6.69
N ILE A 29 9.31 7.43 -5.60
CA ILE A 29 8.71 8.77 -5.48
C ILE A 29 9.34 9.58 -4.34
N ASN A 30 9.69 8.90 -3.24
CA ASN A 30 10.24 9.53 -2.04
C ASN A 30 11.76 9.33 -2.00
N ALA A 31 12.49 10.35 -1.55
CA ALA A 31 13.89 10.17 -1.18
C ALA A 31 13.95 9.54 0.22
N VAL A 32 14.60 8.39 0.36
CA VAL A 32 14.68 7.63 1.62
C VAL A 32 16.12 7.57 2.08
N PHE A 33 16.37 7.83 3.37
CA PHE A 33 17.71 7.80 3.96
C PHE A 33 17.71 7.00 5.27
N LEU A 34 18.81 6.30 5.52
CA LEU A 34 19.14 5.74 6.83
C LEU A 34 19.88 6.80 7.62
N LEU A 35 19.31 7.27 8.72
CA LEU A 35 19.97 8.19 9.64
C LEU A 35 20.73 7.38 10.70
N THR A 36 22.05 7.38 10.64
CA THR A 36 22.90 6.84 11.70
C THR A 36 23.18 7.94 12.71
N THR A 37 22.79 7.75 13.97
CA THR A 37 22.89 8.79 15.01
C THR A 37 23.71 8.32 16.22
N ASP A 38 23.75 9.13 17.27
CA ASP A 38 24.24 8.76 18.60
C ASP A 38 23.19 8.02 19.45
N GLN A 39 21.92 8.02 19.05
CA GLN A 39 20.80 7.34 19.73
C GLN A 39 20.31 6.08 18.99
N GLY A 40 21.05 5.62 17.97
CA GLY A 40 20.68 4.50 17.13
C GLY A 40 20.36 4.91 15.70
N ASN A 41 19.70 4.02 14.96
CA ASN A 41 19.36 4.23 13.56
C ASN A 41 17.89 4.60 13.39
N PHE A 42 17.61 5.46 12.42
CA PHE A 42 16.26 5.85 12.02
C PHE A 42 16.13 5.84 10.50
N VAL A 43 14.91 5.78 9.98
CA VAL A 43 14.65 5.96 8.55
C VAL A 43 13.91 7.27 8.37
N ILE A 44 14.36 8.09 7.43
CA ILE A 44 13.64 9.31 7.04
C ILE A 44 13.24 9.25 5.57
N LYS A 45 11.97 9.52 5.31
CA LYS A 45 11.43 9.74 3.96
C LYS A 45 11.19 11.22 3.74
N ILE A 46 11.48 11.69 2.54
CA ILE A 46 11.38 13.11 2.18
C ILE A 46 10.74 13.24 0.80
N ASN A 47 9.85 14.21 0.66
CA ASN A 47 9.17 14.54 -0.59
C ASN A 47 8.76 16.02 -0.61
N ASP A 48 8.41 16.53 -1.79
CA ASP A 48 7.92 17.89 -1.98
C ASP A 48 6.47 18.04 -1.46
N ALA A 49 6.29 18.91 -0.48
CA ALA A 49 5.02 19.12 0.19
C ALA A 49 3.98 19.86 -0.67
N GLN A 50 4.41 20.59 -1.70
CA GLN A 50 3.49 21.27 -2.62
C GLN A 50 2.95 20.30 -3.65
N ARG A 51 3.80 19.40 -4.15
CA ARG A 51 3.42 18.36 -5.12
C ARG A 51 2.59 17.24 -4.47
N PHE A 52 2.91 16.89 -3.23
CA PHE A 52 2.27 15.79 -2.49
C PHE A 52 1.83 16.26 -1.09
N PRO A 53 0.77 17.08 -1.00
CA PRO A 53 0.31 17.61 0.27
C PRO A 53 -0.10 16.49 1.24
N GLU A 54 0.29 16.63 2.50
CA GLU A 54 0.00 15.69 3.60
C GLU A 54 0.45 14.23 3.38
N MET A 55 1.19 13.88 2.32
CA MET A 55 1.52 12.47 1.98
C MET A 55 2.04 11.67 3.18
N PHE A 56 3.01 12.20 3.92
CA PHE A 56 3.59 11.51 5.08
C PHE A 56 2.70 11.50 6.32
N TYR A 57 1.81 12.49 6.47
CA TYR A 57 0.78 12.43 7.50
C TYR A 57 -0.23 11.32 7.20
N LEU A 58 -0.60 11.15 5.93
CA LEU A 58 -1.51 10.11 5.48
C LEU A 58 -0.88 8.72 5.56
N GLU A 59 0.41 8.58 5.24
CA GLU A 59 1.17 7.34 5.46
C GLU A 59 1.26 6.99 6.95
N LYS A 60 1.50 7.98 7.82
CA LYS A 60 1.44 7.79 9.28
C LYS A 60 0.10 7.20 9.71
N LEU A 61 -1.03 7.74 9.25
CA LEU A 61 -2.35 7.21 9.58
C LEU A 61 -2.52 5.76 9.14
N GLY A 62 -1.96 5.39 7.98
CA GLY A 62 -1.95 4.01 7.49
C GLY A 62 -1.13 3.07 8.36
N LEU A 63 0.11 3.44 8.69
CA LEU A 63 1.00 2.68 9.58
C LEU A 63 0.39 2.50 10.97
N GLU A 64 -0.17 3.57 11.56
CA GLU A 64 -0.81 3.51 12.88
C GLU A 64 -2.05 2.60 12.87
N SER A 65 -2.84 2.61 11.79
CA SER A 65 -4.02 1.73 11.66
C SER A 65 -3.61 0.26 11.55
N LEU A 66 -2.56 -0.04 10.77
CA LEU A 66 -2.00 -1.39 10.67
C LEU A 66 -1.44 -1.85 12.02
N ALA A 67 -0.67 -1.00 12.72
CA ALA A 67 -0.15 -1.31 14.06
C ALA A 67 -1.28 -1.61 15.07
N GLN A 68 -2.38 -0.86 15.02
CA GLN A 68 -3.53 -1.03 15.92
C GLN A 68 -4.24 -2.38 15.74
N SER A 69 -4.19 -2.99 14.56
CA SER A 69 -4.73 -4.34 14.33
C SER A 69 -3.94 -5.43 15.07
N LYS A 70 -2.73 -5.11 15.57
CA LYS A 70 -1.81 -6.04 16.25
C LYS A 70 -1.54 -7.29 15.43
N SER A 71 -1.53 -7.17 14.10
CA SER A 71 -1.35 -8.27 13.16
C SER A 71 0.11 -8.37 12.69
N PHE A 72 0.62 -7.32 12.06
CA PHE A 72 2.00 -7.21 11.61
C PHE A 72 2.80 -6.24 12.47
N ILE A 73 4.12 -6.40 12.41
CA ILE A 73 5.06 -5.37 12.82
C ILE A 73 5.05 -4.28 11.73
N THR A 74 5.04 -3.03 12.15
CA THR A 74 5.19 -1.86 11.28
C THR A 74 6.18 -0.89 11.94
N PRO A 75 7.01 -0.15 11.17
CA PRO A 75 7.88 0.87 11.75
C PRO A 75 7.09 1.86 12.60
N LYS A 76 7.53 2.11 13.84
CA LYS A 76 6.93 3.17 14.64
C LYS A 76 7.19 4.52 13.98
N VAL A 77 6.12 5.30 13.83
CA VAL A 77 6.24 6.71 13.43
C VAL A 77 6.74 7.53 14.60
N LEU A 78 7.90 8.15 14.42
CA LEU A 78 8.54 9.01 15.41
C LEU A 78 8.07 10.45 15.23
N ASP A 79 8.04 10.94 13.99
CA ASP A 79 7.53 12.27 13.69
C ASP A 79 7.12 12.43 12.23
N VAL A 80 6.28 13.44 11.98
CA VAL A 80 5.92 13.94 10.64
C VAL A 80 6.02 15.45 10.67
N GLY A 81 6.79 16.03 9.75
CA GLY A 81 7.03 17.46 9.75
C GLY A 81 7.27 18.05 8.37
N MET A 82 7.55 19.35 8.38
CA MET A 82 7.90 20.11 7.19
C MET A 82 9.13 20.97 7.45
N PHE A 83 9.94 21.13 6.42
CA PHE A 83 11.05 22.07 6.39
C PHE A 83 11.07 22.73 5.01
N GLU A 84 10.79 24.03 4.98
CA GLU A 84 10.60 24.79 3.74
C GLU A 84 9.53 24.15 2.84
N THR A 85 9.90 23.70 1.63
CA THR A 85 9.01 23.02 0.68
C THR A 85 9.01 21.49 0.84
N LYS A 86 9.81 20.93 1.76
CA LYS A 86 9.92 19.49 1.97
C LYS A 86 9.00 19.07 3.11
N SER A 87 8.29 17.96 2.91
CA SER A 87 7.68 17.19 4.00
C SER A 87 8.57 16.00 4.33
N TYR A 88 8.49 15.49 5.56
CA TYR A 88 9.21 14.29 5.96
C TYR A 88 8.41 13.38 6.89
N LEU A 89 8.75 12.10 6.84
CA LEU A 89 8.31 11.05 7.78
C LEU A 89 9.55 10.45 8.43
N LEU A 90 9.66 10.56 9.76
CA LEU A 90 10.71 9.93 10.54
C LEU A 90 10.18 8.66 11.19
N LEU A 91 10.83 7.54 10.90
CA LEU A 91 10.45 6.19 11.32
C LEU A 91 11.55 5.55 12.16
N GLU A 92 11.13 4.64 13.03
CA GLU A 92 11.99 3.59 13.57
C GLU A 92 12.71 2.85 12.43
N HIS A 93 14.01 2.59 12.61
CA HIS A 93 14.73 1.67 11.74
C HIS A 93 14.56 0.23 12.24
N ILE A 94 13.99 -0.63 11.40
CA ILE A 94 13.90 -2.06 11.67
C ILE A 94 15.10 -2.75 11.02
N GLU A 95 15.88 -3.48 11.80
CA GLU A 95 17.02 -4.23 11.28
C GLU A 95 16.56 -5.42 10.44
N SER A 96 17.07 -5.52 9.22
CA SER A 96 16.77 -6.63 8.32
C SER A 96 17.41 -7.94 8.78
N GLY A 97 16.65 -9.03 8.68
CA GLY A 97 17.11 -10.39 8.95
C GLY A 97 16.83 -11.36 7.80
N LYS A 98 16.77 -12.65 8.13
CA LYS A 98 16.40 -13.72 7.21
C LYS A 98 15.08 -14.34 7.64
N PRO A 99 14.22 -14.79 6.71
CA PRO A 99 12.96 -15.46 7.05
C PRO A 99 13.18 -16.59 8.05
N SER A 100 12.32 -16.66 9.06
CA SER A 100 12.25 -17.83 9.94
C SER A 100 11.73 -19.06 9.17
N VAL A 101 11.85 -20.24 9.78
CA VAL A 101 11.36 -21.50 9.17
C VAL A 101 9.84 -21.50 9.01
N ASP A 102 9.13 -20.84 9.92
CA ASP A 102 7.68 -20.68 9.98
C ASP A 102 7.18 -19.36 9.36
N PHE A 103 8.03 -18.64 8.62
CA PHE A 103 7.72 -17.32 8.06
C PHE A 103 6.41 -17.29 7.28
N ASP A 104 6.20 -18.25 6.38
CA ASP A 104 5.00 -18.29 5.54
C ASP A 104 3.72 -18.47 6.37
N GLU A 105 3.78 -19.26 7.43
CA GLU A 105 2.66 -19.51 8.34
C GLU A 105 2.37 -18.27 9.19
N ILE A 106 3.41 -17.65 9.77
CA ILE A 106 3.29 -16.39 10.51
C ILE A 106 2.71 -15.29 9.61
N PHE A 107 3.20 -15.16 8.38
CA PHE A 107 2.70 -14.16 7.42
C PHE A 107 1.21 -14.39 7.14
N ALA A 108 0.81 -15.63 6.84
CA ALA A 108 -0.57 -15.96 6.54
C ALA A 108 -1.52 -15.71 7.73
N GLN A 109 -1.11 -16.09 8.94
CA GLN A 109 -1.88 -15.84 10.16
C GLN A 109 -2.02 -14.35 10.46
N ASN A 110 -0.93 -13.58 10.31
CA ASN A 110 -0.95 -12.14 10.49
C ASN A 110 -1.85 -11.47 9.44
N LEU A 111 -1.77 -11.89 8.17
CA LEU A 111 -2.63 -11.36 7.10
C LEU A 111 -4.11 -11.66 7.35
N ALA A 112 -4.43 -12.88 7.77
CA ALA A 112 -5.79 -13.22 8.17
C ALA A 112 -6.29 -12.34 9.32
N LYS A 113 -5.48 -12.18 10.37
CA LYS A 113 -5.81 -11.34 11.53
C LYS A 113 -5.99 -9.86 11.16
N MET A 114 -5.14 -9.33 10.27
CA MET A 114 -5.27 -7.98 9.74
C MET A 114 -6.62 -7.82 9.02
N HIS A 115 -6.91 -8.73 8.08
CA HIS A 115 -8.14 -8.69 7.29
C HIS A 115 -9.43 -8.94 8.10
N GLN A 116 -9.33 -9.57 9.27
CA GLN A 116 -10.45 -9.72 10.21
C GLN A 116 -10.77 -8.41 10.97
N THR A 117 -9.93 -7.39 10.88
CA THR A 117 -10.23 -6.05 11.42
C THR A 117 -11.15 -5.32 10.45
N THR A 118 -12.42 -5.14 10.82
CA THR A 118 -13.47 -4.62 9.95
C THR A 118 -13.96 -3.23 10.35
N SER A 119 -14.34 -2.42 9.37
CA SER A 119 -15.04 -1.14 9.52
C SER A 119 -15.93 -0.90 8.28
N ALA A 120 -16.49 0.30 8.12
CA ALA A 120 -17.10 0.70 6.85
C ALA A 120 -16.05 0.74 5.72
N PHE A 121 -16.46 0.46 4.47
CA PHE A 121 -15.57 0.60 3.31
C PHE A 121 -15.04 2.02 3.20
N GLY A 122 -13.78 2.20 2.84
CA GLY A 122 -13.12 3.50 2.81
C GLY A 122 -12.13 3.71 3.95
N PHE A 123 -11.87 4.96 4.27
CA PHE A 123 -10.88 5.33 5.27
C PHE A 123 -11.13 6.75 5.78
N GLN A 124 -10.51 7.10 6.91
CA GLN A 124 -10.70 8.41 7.54
C GLN A 124 -10.29 9.61 6.67
N LYS A 125 -9.39 9.40 5.70
CA LYS A 125 -8.97 10.39 4.71
C LYS A 125 -8.62 9.70 3.38
N ASP A 126 -8.78 10.44 2.29
CA ASP A 126 -8.11 10.12 1.02
C ASP A 126 -6.60 10.10 1.25
N ASN A 127 -5.91 9.18 0.58
CA ASN A 127 -4.47 9.00 0.70
C ASN A 127 -3.83 8.84 -0.68
N TYR A 128 -2.69 8.14 -0.76
CA TYR A 128 -1.93 7.98 -1.99
C TYR A 128 -1.70 6.50 -2.28
N ILE A 129 -1.72 6.15 -3.57
CA ILE A 129 -1.17 4.91 -4.11
C ILE A 129 -0.03 5.29 -5.06
N GLY A 130 1.20 5.03 -4.63
CA GLY A 130 2.36 5.67 -5.23
C GLY A 130 2.21 7.20 -5.21
N SER A 131 2.17 7.83 -6.39
CA SER A 131 2.06 9.29 -6.54
C SER A 131 0.66 9.76 -6.96
N LEU A 132 -0.29 8.83 -7.06
CA LEU A 132 -1.66 9.13 -7.44
C LEU A 132 -2.54 9.28 -6.19
N PRO A 133 -3.53 10.19 -6.21
CA PRO A 133 -4.54 10.24 -5.16
C PRO A 133 -5.34 8.94 -5.15
N GLN A 134 -5.57 8.41 -3.95
CA GLN A 134 -6.44 7.27 -3.67
C GLN A 134 -7.63 7.77 -2.83
N TYR A 135 -8.82 7.67 -3.41
CA TYR A 135 -10.07 8.11 -2.79
C TYR A 135 -10.59 7.05 -1.83
N ASN A 136 -11.11 7.47 -0.68
CA ASN A 136 -11.52 6.59 0.41
C ASN A 136 -12.87 7.04 1.01
N THR A 137 -13.71 7.71 0.22
CA THR A 137 -15.07 8.05 0.65
C THR A 137 -15.82 6.76 1.02
N GLU A 138 -16.58 6.84 2.11
CA GLU A 138 -17.34 5.70 2.62
C GLU A 138 -18.39 5.22 1.61
N GLU A 139 -18.47 3.91 1.41
CA GLU A 139 -19.46 3.28 0.53
C GLU A 139 -20.17 2.14 1.24
N ALA A 140 -21.42 1.88 0.83
CA ALA A 140 -22.28 0.90 1.48
C ALA A 140 -21.94 -0.57 1.11
N SER A 141 -21.23 -0.79 0.01
CA SER A 141 -20.94 -2.13 -0.50
C SER A 141 -19.54 -2.26 -1.10
N ALA A 142 -19.02 -3.48 -1.15
CA ALA A 142 -17.75 -3.81 -1.79
C ALA A 142 -17.73 -3.41 -3.28
N ALA A 143 -18.85 -3.65 -3.98
CA ALA A 143 -19.02 -3.31 -5.39
C ALA A 143 -19.00 -1.79 -5.61
N ASP A 144 -19.77 -1.03 -4.85
CA ASP A 144 -19.79 0.44 -4.91
C ASP A 144 -18.41 1.02 -4.62
N PHE A 145 -17.75 0.53 -3.57
CA PHE A 145 -16.41 0.95 -3.21
C PHE A 145 -15.41 0.71 -4.35
N TYR A 146 -15.41 -0.50 -4.92
CA TYR A 146 -14.49 -0.84 -5.99
C TYR A 146 -14.75 -0.02 -7.27
N ILE A 147 -16.01 0.19 -7.63
CA ILE A 147 -16.37 1.00 -8.80
C ILE A 147 -15.98 2.46 -8.57
N LYS A 148 -16.51 3.11 -7.53
CA LYS A 148 -16.46 4.57 -7.36
C LYS A 148 -15.12 5.06 -6.83
N GLN A 149 -14.50 4.30 -5.93
CA GLN A 149 -13.29 4.74 -5.22
C GLN A 149 -12.00 4.13 -5.80
N ARG A 150 -12.09 3.11 -6.66
CA ARG A 150 -10.92 2.45 -7.28
C ARG A 150 -10.93 2.56 -8.80
N LEU A 151 -11.94 2.05 -9.49
CA LEU A 151 -11.94 1.98 -10.96
C LEU A 151 -12.25 3.33 -11.62
N MET A 152 -13.37 3.98 -11.29
CA MET A 152 -13.80 5.22 -11.93
C MET A 152 -12.73 6.32 -11.92
N PRO A 153 -12.04 6.60 -10.79
CA PRO A 153 -11.02 7.64 -10.77
C PRO A 153 -9.82 7.27 -11.65
N GLN A 154 -9.43 5.99 -11.67
CA GLN A 154 -8.29 5.54 -12.46
C GLN A 154 -8.58 5.53 -13.97
N PHE A 155 -9.79 5.10 -14.39
CA PHE A 155 -10.21 5.22 -15.78
C PHE A 155 -10.31 6.68 -16.23
N LYS A 156 -10.81 7.56 -15.37
CA LYS A 156 -10.84 9.00 -15.66
C LYS A 156 -9.42 9.56 -15.85
N MET A 157 -8.51 9.30 -14.92
CA MET A 157 -7.11 9.74 -15.05
C MET A 157 -6.44 9.18 -16.31
N ALA A 158 -6.76 7.94 -16.69
CA ALA A 158 -6.21 7.32 -17.88
C ALA A 158 -6.74 7.98 -19.16
N ALA A 159 -8.03 8.28 -19.21
CA ALA A 159 -8.65 9.02 -20.30
C ALA A 159 -8.09 10.43 -20.45
N ASP A 160 -7.89 11.15 -19.34
CA ASP A 160 -7.28 12.49 -19.31
C ASP A 160 -5.82 12.45 -19.83
N ARG A 161 -5.18 11.28 -19.82
CA ARG A 161 -3.84 10.99 -20.38
C ARG A 161 -3.85 10.40 -21.80
N GLY A 162 -5.02 10.23 -22.41
CA GLY A 162 -5.16 9.71 -23.78
C GLY A 162 -5.27 8.18 -23.89
N PHE A 163 -5.46 7.46 -22.78
CA PHE A 163 -5.77 6.03 -22.78
C PHE A 163 -7.28 5.82 -22.76
N ALA A 164 -7.85 5.35 -23.87
CA ALA A 164 -9.28 5.13 -24.01
C ALA A 164 -9.64 3.65 -23.72
N PHE A 165 -10.65 3.41 -22.90
CA PHE A 165 -11.18 2.07 -22.65
C PHE A 165 -12.60 2.01 -23.18
N GLU A 166 -12.88 1.01 -24.01
CA GLU A 166 -14.23 0.73 -24.50
C GLU A 166 -15.00 -0.07 -23.45
N ASP A 167 -16.33 0.05 -23.45
CA ASP A 167 -17.24 -0.79 -22.65
C ASP A 167 -17.04 -0.76 -21.12
N VAL A 168 -16.41 0.29 -20.59
CA VAL A 168 -16.22 0.48 -19.14
C VAL A 168 -17.55 0.45 -18.37
N ASP A 169 -18.63 0.96 -18.97
CA ASP A 169 -19.98 0.91 -18.38
C ASP A 169 -20.53 -0.52 -18.28
N LEU A 170 -20.13 -1.44 -19.16
CA LEU A 170 -20.52 -2.86 -19.06
C LEU A 170 -19.81 -3.51 -17.88
N LEU A 171 -18.54 -3.18 -17.66
CA LEU A 171 -17.78 -3.65 -16.49
C LEU A 171 -18.43 -3.19 -15.18
N TYR A 172 -18.83 -1.92 -15.09
CA TYR A 172 -19.51 -1.44 -13.88
C TYR A 172 -20.84 -2.15 -13.61
N LYS A 173 -21.55 -2.57 -14.67
CA LYS A 173 -22.80 -3.34 -14.54
C LYS A 173 -22.58 -4.80 -14.14
N SER A 174 -21.44 -5.41 -14.50
CA SER A 174 -21.15 -6.81 -14.16
C SER A 174 -20.57 -6.98 -12.75
N ILE A 175 -19.86 -5.97 -12.24
CA ILE A 175 -19.20 -6.01 -10.92
C ILE A 175 -20.11 -6.44 -9.76
N PRO A 176 -21.35 -5.92 -9.60
CA PRO A 176 -22.23 -6.33 -8.51
C PRO A 176 -22.53 -7.83 -8.45
N ASP A 177 -22.55 -8.52 -9.59
CA ASP A 177 -22.77 -9.96 -9.67
C ASP A 177 -21.48 -10.77 -9.45
N LEU A 178 -20.32 -10.14 -9.65
CA LEU A 178 -19.01 -10.79 -9.54
C LEU A 178 -18.46 -10.75 -8.12
N ILE A 179 -18.66 -9.63 -7.41
CA ILE A 179 -18.07 -9.39 -6.08
C ILE A 179 -19.02 -9.89 -4.99
N PRO A 180 -18.56 -10.77 -4.07
CA PRO A 180 -19.40 -11.22 -2.97
C PRO A 180 -19.67 -10.09 -1.96
N ASP A 181 -20.81 -10.18 -1.28
CA ASP A 181 -21.14 -9.32 -0.16
C ASP A 181 -20.39 -9.79 1.11
N GLU A 182 -19.13 -9.37 1.24
CA GLU A 182 -18.29 -9.56 2.42
C GLU A 182 -18.05 -8.21 3.13
N PRO A 183 -17.88 -8.19 4.46
CA PRO A 183 -17.51 -6.96 5.17
C PRO A 183 -16.13 -6.45 4.72
N ALA A 184 -15.93 -5.13 4.82
CA ALA A 184 -14.63 -4.52 4.53
C ALA A 184 -13.56 -5.02 5.51
N ALA A 185 -12.36 -5.26 4.99
CA ALA A 185 -11.20 -5.65 5.74
C ALA A 185 -10.19 -4.51 5.76
N LEU A 186 -9.48 -4.33 6.88
CA LEU A 186 -8.29 -3.49 6.90
C LEU A 186 -7.25 -4.11 5.97
N ILE A 187 -6.95 -3.45 4.86
CA ILE A 187 -5.92 -3.88 3.90
C ILE A 187 -4.69 -2.98 3.99
N HIS A 188 -3.52 -3.53 3.65
CA HIS A 188 -2.31 -2.76 3.43
C HIS A 188 -2.47 -1.82 2.23
N GLY A 189 -3.19 -2.25 1.19
CA GLY A 189 -3.56 -1.42 0.04
C GLY A 189 -2.55 -1.46 -1.09
N ASP A 190 -1.25 -1.66 -0.80
CA ASP A 190 -0.17 -1.76 -1.78
C ASP A 190 0.77 -2.96 -1.50
N LEU A 191 0.21 -4.14 -1.18
CA LEU A 191 1.02 -5.27 -0.68
C LEU A 191 1.67 -6.10 -1.79
N TRP A 192 2.80 -5.63 -2.31
CA TRP A 192 3.66 -6.38 -3.23
C TRP A 192 5.02 -6.72 -2.58
N GLY A 193 5.86 -7.52 -3.26
CA GLY A 193 7.12 -8.01 -2.68
C GLY A 193 8.14 -6.95 -2.22
N GLY A 194 7.97 -5.69 -2.64
CA GLY A 194 8.79 -4.56 -2.17
C GLY A 194 8.29 -3.89 -0.88
N ASN A 195 7.04 -4.14 -0.48
CA ASN A 195 6.37 -3.46 0.64
C ASN A 195 6.25 -4.33 1.89
N PHE A 196 7.07 -5.39 1.97
CA PHE A 196 7.36 -6.05 3.23
C PHE A 196 8.86 -6.31 3.36
N MET A 197 9.32 -6.42 4.60
CA MET A 197 10.67 -6.85 4.92
C MET A 197 10.65 -7.89 6.03
N VAL A 198 11.80 -8.51 6.26
CA VAL A 198 11.98 -9.47 7.36
C VAL A 198 12.85 -8.83 8.41
N ASN A 199 12.39 -8.79 9.66
CA ASN A 199 13.19 -8.25 10.76
C ASN A 199 14.29 -9.23 11.21
N SER A 200 15.15 -8.81 12.14
CA SER A 200 16.23 -9.61 12.71
C SER A 200 15.77 -10.89 13.42
N ASP A 201 14.53 -10.94 13.90
CA ASP A 201 13.91 -12.14 14.50
C ASP A 201 13.31 -13.11 13.46
N GLY A 202 13.36 -12.74 12.17
CA GLY A 202 12.81 -13.53 11.08
C GLY A 202 11.31 -13.35 10.83
N ASN A 203 10.68 -12.33 11.42
CA ASN A 203 9.25 -12.02 11.29
C ASN A 203 8.96 -11.01 10.18
N PRO A 204 7.76 -11.06 9.57
CA PRO A 204 7.36 -10.11 8.55
C PRO A 204 7.00 -8.73 9.13
N VAL A 205 7.42 -7.71 8.40
CA VAL A 205 7.20 -6.29 8.70
C VAL A 205 6.58 -5.65 7.47
N LEU A 206 5.47 -4.93 7.64
CA LEU A 206 4.85 -4.18 6.54
C LEU A 206 5.35 -2.73 6.53
N ILE A 207 5.58 -2.22 5.32
CA ILE A 207 6.08 -0.86 5.07
C ILE A 207 5.34 -0.25 3.88
N ASP A 208 5.32 1.08 3.82
CA ASP A 208 4.82 1.84 2.66
C ASP A 208 3.35 1.55 2.29
N PRO A 209 2.41 1.66 3.26
CA PRO A 209 1.04 1.27 3.01
C PRO A 209 0.20 2.33 2.27
N ALA A 210 -0.80 1.85 1.54
CA ALA A 210 -1.93 2.64 1.01
C ALA A 210 -3.22 2.23 1.74
N THR A 211 -3.15 2.18 3.08
CA THR A 211 -4.15 1.57 3.97
C THR A 211 -5.57 2.10 3.75
N CYS A 212 -6.54 1.19 3.77
CA CYS A 212 -7.97 1.49 3.84
C CYS A 212 -8.75 0.25 4.30
N TYR A 213 -10.05 0.39 4.50
CA TYR A 213 -10.98 -0.73 4.62
C TYR A 213 -11.59 -1.05 3.25
N ALA A 214 -11.31 -2.24 2.74
CA ALA A 214 -11.66 -2.64 1.38
C ALA A 214 -11.85 -4.16 1.30
N PRO A 215 -12.29 -4.72 0.15
CA PRO A 215 -12.32 -6.18 -0.03
C PRO A 215 -10.92 -6.78 0.17
N ARG A 216 -10.79 -7.74 1.10
CA ARG A 216 -9.52 -8.41 1.45
C ARG A 216 -8.82 -9.09 0.27
N GLU A 217 -9.58 -9.46 -0.76
CA GLU A 217 -9.04 -10.03 -1.98
C GLU A 217 -8.15 -9.04 -2.76
N MET A 218 -8.26 -7.72 -2.51
CA MET A 218 -7.40 -6.71 -3.13
C MET A 218 -5.93 -6.87 -2.73
N ASP A 219 -5.62 -7.06 -1.44
CA ASP A 219 -4.24 -7.32 -0.99
C ASP A 219 -3.71 -8.62 -1.59
N LEU A 220 -4.51 -9.70 -1.57
CA LEU A 220 -4.11 -10.99 -2.15
C LEU A 220 -3.86 -10.91 -3.66
N ALA A 221 -4.65 -10.09 -4.35
CA ALA A 221 -4.49 -9.83 -5.78
C ALA A 221 -3.22 -9.03 -6.06
N MET A 222 -2.89 -8.05 -5.22
CA MET A 222 -1.66 -7.26 -5.31
C MET A 222 -0.42 -8.11 -5.04
N MET A 223 -0.45 -8.97 -4.01
CA MET A 223 0.62 -9.92 -3.69
C MET A 223 0.92 -10.86 -4.87
N ARG A 224 -0.09 -11.20 -5.68
CA ARG A 224 0.07 -12.07 -6.86
C ARG A 224 0.52 -11.33 -8.12
N LEU A 225 0.45 -10.00 -8.16
CA LEU A 225 0.63 -9.24 -9.39
C LEU A 225 2.11 -9.09 -9.77
N PHE A 226 2.96 -8.71 -8.83
CA PHE A 226 4.40 -8.48 -9.05
C PHE A 226 5.30 -9.54 -8.41
N GLY A 227 4.70 -10.58 -7.81
CA GLY A 227 5.42 -11.66 -7.14
C GLY A 227 6.00 -11.24 -5.78
N GLY A 228 6.92 -12.06 -5.27
CA GLY A 228 7.55 -11.88 -3.95
C GLY A 228 6.95 -12.72 -2.81
N PHE A 229 5.91 -13.52 -3.10
CA PHE A 229 5.23 -14.34 -2.09
C PHE A 229 5.15 -15.80 -2.53
N ASN A 230 5.39 -16.72 -1.59
CA ASN A 230 5.29 -18.16 -1.80
C ASN A 230 3.81 -18.59 -1.87
N GLN A 231 3.49 -19.59 -2.70
CA GLN A 231 2.13 -20.13 -2.78
C GLN A 231 1.61 -20.65 -1.43
N ASN A 232 2.50 -21.18 -0.59
CA ASN A 232 2.20 -21.66 0.75
C ASN A 232 1.56 -20.58 1.66
N ILE A 233 1.94 -19.30 1.54
CA ILE A 233 1.31 -18.19 2.27
C ILE A 233 -0.19 -18.11 1.93
N PHE A 234 -0.54 -18.24 0.65
CA PHE A 234 -1.92 -18.16 0.21
C PHE A 234 -2.73 -19.38 0.64
N ASP A 235 -2.12 -20.57 0.59
CA ASP A 235 -2.76 -21.80 1.03
C ASP A 235 -3.06 -21.73 2.54
N LYS A 236 -2.09 -21.29 3.35
CA LYS A 236 -2.27 -21.07 4.79
C LYS A 236 -3.26 -19.97 5.12
N TYR A 237 -3.26 -18.88 4.37
CA TYR A 237 -4.26 -17.84 4.54
C TYR A 237 -5.67 -18.40 4.29
N HIS A 238 -5.83 -19.20 3.24
CA HIS A 238 -7.12 -19.80 2.89
C HIS A 238 -7.57 -20.87 3.90
N GLU A 239 -6.64 -21.58 4.56
CA GLU A 239 -6.95 -22.47 5.68
C GLU A 239 -7.52 -21.72 6.90
N VAL A 240 -6.93 -20.57 7.25
CA VAL A 240 -7.28 -19.79 8.46
C VAL A 240 -8.48 -18.86 8.23
N PHE A 241 -8.55 -18.22 7.06
CA PHE A 241 -9.61 -17.31 6.68
C PHE A 241 -10.09 -17.58 5.24
N PRO A 242 -10.93 -18.62 5.04
CA PRO A 242 -11.35 -19.09 3.73
C PRO A 242 -11.95 -17.98 2.86
N LEU A 243 -11.56 -17.97 1.59
CA LEU A 243 -12.05 -17.05 0.55
C LEU A 243 -13.39 -17.54 0.00
N CYS A 244 -14.27 -16.60 -0.36
CA CYS A 244 -15.54 -16.93 -1.00
C CYS A 244 -15.34 -17.72 -2.31
N GLU A 245 -16.32 -18.56 -2.63
CA GLU A 245 -16.32 -19.31 -3.89
C GLU A 245 -16.10 -18.38 -5.09
N GLY A 246 -15.35 -18.85 -6.09
CA GLY A 246 -15.01 -18.06 -7.28
C GLY A 246 -13.86 -17.06 -7.11
N TRP A 247 -13.21 -16.96 -5.94
CA TRP A 247 -12.13 -15.98 -5.70
C TRP A 247 -11.00 -16.02 -6.73
N LYS A 248 -10.65 -17.22 -7.22
CA LYS A 248 -9.61 -17.38 -8.26
C LYS A 248 -9.95 -16.65 -9.55
N ALA A 249 -11.23 -16.65 -9.93
CA ALA A 249 -11.71 -15.92 -11.09
C ALA A 249 -11.69 -14.41 -10.84
N ARG A 250 -11.87 -13.93 -9.60
CA ARG A 250 -11.85 -12.51 -9.25
C ARG A 250 -10.45 -11.90 -9.12
N ILE A 251 -9.38 -12.68 -9.01
CA ILE A 251 -8.01 -12.13 -8.84
C ILE A 251 -7.68 -11.07 -9.90
N LYS A 252 -7.95 -11.35 -11.19
CA LYS A 252 -7.66 -10.37 -12.24
C LYS A 252 -8.57 -9.14 -12.16
N LEU A 253 -9.80 -9.29 -11.65
CA LEU A 253 -10.72 -8.17 -11.47
C LEU A 253 -10.12 -7.18 -10.48
N TRP A 254 -9.62 -7.63 -9.34
CA TRP A 254 -8.94 -6.80 -8.34
C TRP A 254 -7.61 -6.24 -8.85
N GLN A 255 -6.84 -7.03 -9.63
CA GLN A 255 -5.60 -6.55 -10.25
C GLN A 255 -5.82 -5.41 -11.25
N LEU A 256 -7.03 -5.28 -11.81
CA LEU A 256 -7.35 -4.19 -12.74
C LEU A 256 -7.06 -2.82 -12.12
N TYR A 257 -7.43 -2.60 -10.86
CA TYR A 257 -7.15 -1.34 -10.16
C TYR A 257 -5.65 -1.01 -10.15
N TYR A 258 -4.82 -1.97 -9.72
CA TYR A 258 -3.37 -1.79 -9.64
C TYR A 258 -2.74 -1.60 -11.01
N ILE A 259 -3.20 -2.34 -12.02
CA ILE A 259 -2.72 -2.15 -13.40
C ILE A 259 -3.12 -0.77 -13.92
N LEU A 260 -4.32 -0.26 -13.63
CA LEU A 260 -4.71 1.09 -14.02
C LEU A 260 -3.88 2.16 -13.32
N VAL A 261 -3.51 1.97 -12.05
CA VAL A 261 -2.51 2.82 -11.38
C VAL A 261 -1.21 2.84 -12.19
N HIS A 262 -0.73 1.69 -12.67
CA HIS A 262 0.48 1.61 -13.49
C HIS A 262 0.30 2.20 -14.90
N VAL A 263 -0.90 2.14 -15.49
CA VAL A 263 -1.23 2.90 -16.72
C VAL A 263 -1.06 4.39 -16.47
N ASN A 264 -1.59 4.87 -15.35
CA ASN A 264 -1.55 6.28 -14.99
C ASN A 264 -0.17 6.76 -14.54
N LEU A 265 0.75 5.88 -14.15
CA LEU A 265 2.12 6.24 -13.83
C LEU A 265 3.06 6.08 -15.02
N PHE A 266 2.93 4.98 -15.77
CA PHE A 266 3.94 4.51 -16.73
C PHE A 266 3.40 4.27 -18.14
N GLY A 267 2.08 4.13 -18.32
CA GLY A 267 1.45 3.89 -19.61
C GLY A 267 1.87 2.57 -20.28
N GLY A 268 2.00 2.59 -21.61
CA GLY A 268 2.63 1.51 -22.38
C GLY A 268 1.97 0.14 -22.23
N HIS A 269 2.76 -0.88 -21.87
CA HIS A 269 2.30 -2.28 -21.77
C HIS A 269 1.17 -2.49 -20.75
N TYR A 270 1.11 -1.67 -19.70
CA TYR A 270 0.05 -1.75 -18.69
C TYR A 270 -1.33 -1.47 -19.28
N TYR A 271 -1.42 -0.61 -20.29
CA TYR A 271 -2.69 -0.29 -20.95
C TYR A 271 -3.26 -1.52 -21.67
N ASN A 272 -2.41 -2.25 -22.39
CA ASN A 272 -2.82 -3.50 -23.05
C ASN A 272 -3.27 -4.56 -22.04
N THR A 273 -2.60 -4.63 -20.89
CA THR A 273 -2.96 -5.54 -19.79
C THR A 273 -4.31 -5.17 -19.19
N ALA A 274 -4.53 -3.89 -18.86
CA ALA A 274 -5.82 -3.40 -18.36
C ALA A 274 -6.96 -3.71 -19.33
N ASN A 275 -6.75 -3.47 -20.62
CA ASN A 275 -7.76 -3.72 -21.65
C ASN A 275 -8.08 -5.23 -21.78
N SER A 276 -7.07 -6.09 -21.70
CA SER A 276 -7.28 -7.55 -21.69
C SER A 276 -8.05 -8.03 -20.46
N ILE A 277 -7.77 -7.44 -19.29
CA ILE A 277 -8.49 -7.77 -18.06
C ILE A 277 -9.94 -7.29 -18.16
N LEU A 278 -10.18 -6.05 -18.56
CA LEU A 278 -11.52 -5.49 -18.75
C LEU A 278 -12.38 -6.40 -19.63
N LYS A 279 -11.85 -6.82 -20.79
CA LYS A 279 -12.54 -7.72 -21.74
C LYS A 279 -12.91 -9.09 -21.19
N THR A 280 -12.32 -9.51 -20.07
CA THR A 280 -12.64 -10.80 -19.43
C THR A 280 -13.93 -10.73 -18.60
N TYR A 281 -14.38 -9.52 -18.23
CA TYR A 281 -15.48 -9.31 -17.29
C TYR A 281 -16.68 -8.54 -17.88
N ILE A 282 -16.71 -8.36 -19.21
CA ILE A 282 -17.82 -7.76 -19.95
C ILE A 282 -18.48 -8.78 -20.87
#